data_AF-A0A7S0EDZ9-F1
#
_entry.id   AF-A0A7S0EDZ9-F1
#
_cell.length_a   1.000
_cell.length_b   1.000
_cell.length_c   1.000
_cell.angle_alpha   90.00
_cell.angle_beta   90.00
_cell.angle_gamma   90.00
#
_symmetry.space_group_name_H-M   'P 1'
#
loop_
_entity.id
_entity.type
_entity.pdbx_description
1 polymer ?
#
loop_
_entity_poly.entity_id
_entity_poly.type
_entity_poly.pdbx_seq_one_letter_code
_entity_poly.pdbx_strand_id
1 'polypeptide(L)'
;KASKMMDIKHAKLMGDGEPSKIVSPNQLRAALYEVQKKLDVTSPKNNHWIQVVQALRALRLLLHGGALEADENASEVFWNTFSHFSDTILNNLFHSEATVTVECLALLEELSEQSRAGKKTLAIDFLLDSAIPKIVEVAANGEGTASSRQAETSLEFILQNLPPDLVVSKLCDMMILGDNKQKAFCAEHLLGILRTDTS
;
A
#
# COMPACT_ATOMS: atom_id res chain seq x y z
N LYS A 1 -20.86 -44.49 21.86
CA LYS A 1 -20.67 -43.12 22.40
C LYS A 1 -19.18 -42.81 22.33
N ALA A 2 -18.86 -41.57 21.94
CA ALA A 2 -17.54 -40.99 21.67
C ALA A 2 -16.95 -41.27 20.27
N SER A 3 -17.07 -40.27 19.38
CA SER A 3 -16.00 -39.96 18.42
C SER A 3 -15.74 -38.46 18.49
N LYS A 4 -14.46 -38.15 18.57
CA LYS A 4 -13.85 -36.91 19.08
C LYS A 4 -13.99 -35.73 18.12
N MET A 5 -14.06 -34.55 18.74
CA MET A 5 -13.72 -33.23 18.22
C MET A 5 -12.57 -33.31 17.20
N MET A 6 -12.77 -32.70 16.02
CA MET A 6 -11.65 -32.14 15.26
C MET A 6 -11.66 -30.64 15.50
N ASP A 7 -10.73 -30.22 16.36
CA ASP A 7 -10.30 -28.86 16.53
C ASP A 7 -9.93 -28.27 15.16
N ILE A 8 -10.61 -27.19 14.80
CA ILE A 8 -10.22 -26.28 13.73
C ILE A 8 -8.89 -25.67 14.18
N LYS A 9 -7.80 -26.35 13.81
CA LYS A 9 -6.43 -25.85 14.00
C LYS A 9 -6.36 -24.49 13.32
N HIS A 10 -6.24 -23.45 14.14
CA HIS A 10 -5.82 -22.13 13.75
C HIS A 10 -4.56 -22.26 12.90
N ALA A 11 -4.71 -22.04 11.60
CA ALA A 11 -3.60 -22.03 10.68
C ALA A 11 -2.63 -20.95 11.15
N LYS A 12 -1.46 -21.41 11.58
CA LYS A 12 -0.26 -20.63 11.81
C LYS A 12 0.13 -20.00 10.46
N LEU A 13 -0.49 -18.87 10.13
CA LEU A 13 -0.27 -18.11 8.89
C LEU A 13 0.86 -17.10 9.00
N MET A 14 1.59 -17.05 10.12
CA MET A 14 2.64 -16.05 10.37
C MET A 14 3.88 -16.69 11.00
N GLY A 15 4.50 -17.63 10.28
CA GLY A 15 5.79 -18.21 10.63
C GLY A 15 6.31 -19.03 9.45
N ASP A 16 7.21 -18.43 8.67
CA ASP A 16 8.04 -19.04 7.62
C ASP A 16 7.32 -19.87 6.55
N GLY A 17 6.05 -19.56 6.27
CA GLY A 17 5.28 -20.17 5.18
C GLY A 17 5.21 -19.22 4.00
N GLU A 18 5.81 -19.62 2.88
CA GLU A 18 5.64 -18.97 1.58
C GLU A 18 4.15 -18.64 1.29
N PRO A 19 3.87 -17.54 0.56
CA PRO A 19 2.53 -17.19 0.05
C PRO A 19 1.90 -18.25 -0.87
N SER A 20 2.63 -19.31 -1.21
CA SER A 20 2.32 -20.33 -2.22
C SER A 20 1.13 -21.25 -1.90
N LYS A 21 0.34 -21.00 -0.84
CA LYS A 21 -0.70 -21.95 -0.36
C LYS A 21 -2.08 -21.37 -0.06
N ILE A 22 -2.38 -20.14 -0.46
CA ILE A 22 -3.79 -19.71 -0.50
C ILE A 22 -4.38 -20.22 -1.80
N VAL A 23 -5.24 -21.22 -1.70
CA VAL A 23 -5.79 -21.96 -2.86
C VAL A 23 -7.32 -21.86 -2.94
N SER A 24 -7.94 -21.04 -2.08
CA SER A 24 -9.39 -20.84 -2.10
C SER A 24 -9.83 -19.46 -1.61
N PRO A 25 -10.96 -18.92 -2.10
CA PRO A 25 -11.53 -17.65 -1.63
C PRO A 25 -11.80 -17.60 -0.13
N ASN A 26 -12.14 -18.73 0.50
CA ASN A 26 -12.42 -18.78 1.94
C ASN A 26 -11.16 -18.62 2.80
N GLN A 27 -10.04 -19.20 2.37
CA GLN A 27 -8.74 -18.98 3.03
C GLN A 27 -8.29 -17.53 2.88
N LEU A 28 -8.52 -16.94 1.70
CA LEU A 28 -8.23 -15.53 1.44
C LEU A 28 -9.05 -14.60 2.35
N ARG A 29 -10.36 -14.83 2.51
CA ARG A 29 -11.20 -14.06 3.46
C ARG A 29 -10.67 -14.14 4.88
N ALA A 30 -10.31 -15.34 5.34
CA ALA A 30 -9.77 -15.53 6.68
C ALA A 30 -8.44 -14.78 6.86
N ALA A 31 -7.56 -14.82 5.86
CA ALA A 31 -6.28 -14.09 5.89
C ALA A 31 -6.49 -12.57 5.93
N LEU A 32 -7.39 -12.05 5.08
CA LEU A 32 -7.72 -10.62 5.04
C LEU A 32 -8.35 -10.14 6.35
N TYR A 33 -9.17 -10.97 7.00
CA TYR A 33 -9.74 -10.67 8.32
C TYR A 33 -8.66 -10.57 9.41
N GLU A 34 -7.66 -11.46 9.39
CA GLU A 34 -6.52 -11.37 10.32
C GLU A 34 -5.62 -10.16 10.05
N VAL A 35 -5.46 -9.76 8.78
CA VAL A 35 -4.80 -8.49 8.42
C VAL A 35 -5.57 -7.31 9.01
N GLN A 36 -6.88 -7.27 8.79
CA GLN A 36 -7.74 -6.21 9.30
C GLN A 36 -7.63 -6.05 10.82
N LYS A 37 -7.74 -7.15 11.57
CA LYS A 37 -7.61 -7.11 13.04
C LYS A 37 -6.31 -6.47 13.51
N LYS A 38 -5.21 -6.70 12.81
CA LYS A 38 -3.89 -6.16 13.17
C LYS A 38 -3.76 -4.68 12.82
N LEU A 39 -4.44 -4.24 11.78
CA LEU A 39 -4.52 -2.83 11.38
C LEU A 39 -5.50 -2.03 12.26
N ASP A 40 -6.55 -2.66 12.77
CA ASP A 40 -7.62 -2.02 13.57
C ASP A 40 -7.31 -1.91 15.08
N VAL A 41 -6.13 -2.35 15.56
CA VAL A 41 -5.83 -2.28 17.01
C VAL A 41 -5.62 -0.81 17.43
N THR A 42 -6.69 -0.17 17.88
CA THR A 42 -6.73 1.22 18.33
C THR A 42 -6.09 1.47 19.71
N SER A 43 -5.53 0.44 20.35
CA SER A 43 -4.95 0.56 21.69
C SER A 43 -3.43 0.45 21.64
N PRO A 44 -2.68 1.52 21.97
CA PRO A 44 -1.24 1.53 21.89
C PRO A 44 -0.66 0.74 23.05
N LYS A 45 -0.59 -0.59 22.88
CA LYS A 45 0.37 -1.40 23.63
C LYS A 45 1.75 -1.15 23.04
N ASN A 46 2.79 -1.17 23.88
CA ASN A 46 4.18 -1.18 23.40
C ASN A 46 4.32 -2.22 22.28
N ASN A 47 4.87 -1.80 21.14
CA ASN A 47 5.09 -2.61 19.93
C ASN A 47 3.89 -2.85 19.00
N HIS A 48 2.78 -2.09 19.12
CA HIS A 48 1.66 -2.20 18.17
C HIS A 48 2.10 -1.99 16.70
N TRP A 49 3.05 -1.08 16.45
CA TRP A 49 3.62 -0.84 15.12
C TRP A 49 4.19 -2.10 14.45
N ILE A 50 4.68 -3.09 15.23
CA ILE A 50 5.15 -4.38 14.70
C ILE A 50 3.98 -5.15 14.06
N GLN A 51 2.80 -5.10 14.68
CA GLN A 51 1.61 -5.75 14.14
C GLN A 51 1.14 -5.08 12.85
N VAL A 52 1.23 -3.75 12.78
CA VAL A 52 0.94 -2.98 11.57
C VAL A 52 1.90 -3.37 10.44
N VAL A 53 3.21 -3.39 10.70
CA VAL A 53 4.23 -3.84 9.74
C VAL A 53 3.93 -5.27 9.25
N GLN A 54 3.62 -6.19 10.16
CA GLN A 54 3.27 -7.56 9.81
C GLN A 54 1.99 -7.65 8.97
N ALA A 55 1.01 -6.79 9.22
CA ALA A 55 -0.23 -6.74 8.48
C ALA A 55 -0.02 -6.18 7.07
N LEU A 56 0.76 -5.10 6.93
CA LEU A 56 1.14 -4.52 5.64
C LEU A 56 1.90 -5.54 4.79
N ARG A 57 2.90 -6.22 5.37
CA ARG A 57 3.62 -7.30 4.68
C ARG A 57 2.71 -8.45 4.28
N ALA A 58 1.80 -8.87 5.15
CA ALA A 58 0.84 -9.91 4.79
C ALA A 58 -0.07 -9.46 3.65
N LEU A 59 -0.51 -8.20 3.63
CA LEU A 59 -1.35 -7.66 2.55
C LEU A 59 -0.60 -7.63 1.20
N ARG A 60 0.67 -7.24 1.20
CA ARG A 60 1.58 -7.32 0.04
C ARG A 60 1.72 -8.75 -0.48
N LEU A 61 1.94 -9.71 0.42
CA LEU A 61 2.01 -11.13 0.04
C LEU A 61 0.69 -11.65 -0.55
N LEU A 62 -0.45 -11.19 -0.03
CA LEU A 62 -1.77 -11.53 -0.57
C LEU A 62 -2.00 -10.93 -1.96
N LEU A 63 -1.53 -9.69 -2.18
CA LEU A 63 -1.61 -8.97 -3.47
C LEU A 63 -0.89 -9.71 -4.60
N HIS A 64 0.21 -10.41 -4.29
CA HIS A 64 0.97 -11.24 -5.24
C HIS A 64 0.64 -12.73 -5.14
N GLY A 65 -0.37 -13.12 -4.36
CA GLY A 65 -0.73 -14.51 -4.16
C GLY A 65 -1.35 -15.13 -5.41
N GLY A 66 -0.94 -16.35 -5.76
CA GLY A 66 -1.43 -17.07 -6.95
C GLY A 66 -2.96 -17.26 -7.00
N ALA A 67 -3.65 -17.15 -5.86
CA ALA A 67 -5.13 -17.16 -5.81
C ALA A 67 -5.76 -16.02 -6.63
N LEU A 68 -5.16 -14.82 -6.63
CA LEU A 68 -5.73 -13.67 -7.34
C LEU A 68 -5.61 -13.81 -8.86
N GLU A 69 -4.60 -14.52 -9.33
CA GLU A 69 -4.36 -14.76 -10.75
C GLU A 69 -5.15 -15.97 -11.28
N ALA A 70 -5.40 -16.96 -10.41
CA ALA A 70 -6.04 -18.21 -10.79
C ALA A 70 -7.58 -18.22 -10.63
N ASP A 71 -8.16 -17.33 -9.81
CA ASP A 71 -9.59 -17.34 -9.47
C ASP A 71 -10.19 -15.93 -9.41
N GLU A 72 -11.14 -15.65 -10.30
CA GLU A 72 -11.85 -14.36 -10.37
C GLU A 72 -12.65 -14.05 -9.10
N ASN A 73 -13.22 -15.06 -8.43
CA ASN A 73 -13.93 -14.86 -7.16
C ASN A 73 -12.96 -14.52 -6.04
N ALA A 74 -11.76 -15.10 -6.04
CA ALA A 74 -10.72 -14.75 -5.08
C ALA A 74 -10.23 -13.31 -5.30
N SER A 75 -10.02 -12.93 -6.57
CA SER A 75 -9.73 -11.54 -6.95
C SER A 75 -10.84 -10.59 -6.47
N GLU A 76 -12.10 -10.94 -6.70
CA GLU A 76 -13.22 -10.12 -6.24
C GLU A 76 -13.22 -9.91 -4.72
N VAL A 77 -13.08 -10.99 -3.97
CA VAL A 77 -12.99 -10.98 -2.51
C VAL A 77 -11.86 -10.07 -2.03
N PHE A 78 -10.67 -10.18 -2.62
CA PHE A 78 -9.53 -9.38 -2.20
C PHE A 78 -9.81 -7.90 -2.38
N TRP A 79 -10.18 -7.49 -3.58
CA TRP A 79 -10.33 -6.07 -3.89
C TRP A 79 -11.53 -5.43 -3.17
N ASN A 80 -12.63 -6.15 -2.98
CA ASN A 80 -13.76 -5.66 -2.19
C ASN A 80 -13.38 -5.49 -0.71
N THR A 81 -12.45 -6.30 -0.22
CA THR A 81 -11.94 -6.15 1.16
C THR A 81 -10.88 -5.05 1.23
N PHE A 82 -10.04 -4.92 0.19
CA PHE A 82 -8.92 -4.00 0.13
C PHE A 82 -9.35 -2.53 0.26
N SER A 83 -10.53 -2.16 -0.27
CA SER A 83 -11.08 -0.82 -0.09
C SER A 83 -11.20 -0.40 1.38
N HIS A 84 -11.42 -1.35 2.30
CA HIS A 84 -11.48 -1.07 3.73
C HIS A 84 -10.10 -0.79 4.36
N PHE A 85 -8.99 -1.10 3.68
CA PHE A 85 -7.65 -0.80 4.16
C PHE A 85 -7.12 0.55 3.70
N SER A 86 -7.76 1.19 2.72
CA SER A 86 -7.27 2.42 2.07
C SER A 86 -7.01 3.54 3.08
N ASP A 87 -8.00 3.87 3.92
CA ASP A 87 -7.84 4.91 4.95
C ASP A 87 -6.74 4.55 5.95
N THR A 88 -6.66 3.29 6.35
CA THR A 88 -5.65 2.83 7.30
C THR A 88 -4.24 2.92 6.72
N ILE A 89 -4.05 2.58 5.43
CA ILE A 89 -2.78 2.74 4.73
C ILE A 89 -2.40 4.23 4.67
N LEU A 90 -3.33 5.09 4.25
CA LEU A 90 -3.10 6.54 4.12
C LEU A 90 -2.81 7.23 5.45
N ASN A 91 -3.36 6.72 6.55
CA ASN A 91 -3.08 7.24 7.90
C ASN A 91 -1.72 6.77 8.42
N ASN A 92 -1.29 5.55 8.05
CA ASN A 92 0.00 5.00 8.47
C ASN A 92 1.21 5.54 7.67
N LEU A 93 0.99 6.29 6.58
CA LEU A 93 2.08 6.98 5.88
C LEU A 93 2.84 7.98 6.78
N PHE A 94 2.16 8.60 7.74
CA PHE A 94 2.75 9.56 8.70
C PHE A 94 3.05 8.95 10.07
N HIS A 95 3.19 7.63 10.13
CA HIS A 95 3.43 6.95 11.39
C HIS A 95 4.80 7.37 11.98
N SER A 96 4.86 7.52 13.31
CA SER A 96 6.09 7.95 14.01
C SER A 96 7.25 6.96 13.85
N GLU A 97 6.92 5.69 13.63
CA GLU A 97 7.87 4.62 13.34
C GLU A 97 8.15 4.53 11.84
N ALA A 98 9.37 4.89 11.42
CA ALA A 98 9.80 4.90 10.03
C ALA A 98 9.52 3.60 9.26
N THR A 99 9.64 2.45 9.93
CA THR A 99 9.37 1.13 9.34
C THR A 99 7.93 0.99 8.86
N VAL A 100 6.96 1.58 9.56
CA VAL A 100 5.54 1.53 9.14
C VAL A 100 5.36 2.34 7.85
N THR A 101 5.88 3.56 7.81
CA THR A 101 5.86 4.40 6.59
C THR A 101 6.49 3.69 5.40
N VAL A 102 7.66 3.07 5.58
CA VAL A 102 8.35 2.32 4.50
C VAL A 102 7.49 1.17 3.98
N GLU A 103 6.82 0.41 4.84
CA GLU A 103 5.95 -0.68 4.39
C GLU A 103 4.67 -0.20 3.71
N CYS A 104 4.12 0.96 4.12
CA CYS A 104 3.03 1.61 3.40
C CYS A 104 3.46 2.03 1.99
N LEU A 105 4.64 2.64 1.86
CA LEU A 105 5.19 3.08 0.58
C LEU A 105 5.42 1.89 -0.36
N ALA A 106 6.03 0.81 0.13
CA ALA A 106 6.24 -0.40 -0.66
C ALA A 106 4.92 -1.05 -1.13
N LEU A 107 3.87 -1.04 -0.30
CA LEU A 107 2.54 -1.51 -0.71
C LEU A 107 1.94 -0.61 -1.81
N LEU A 108 2.12 0.70 -1.73
CA LEU A 108 1.62 1.63 -2.76
C LEU A 108 2.35 1.48 -4.10
N GLU A 109 3.66 1.19 -4.07
CA GLU A 109 4.41 0.79 -5.27
C GLU A 109 3.78 -0.44 -5.94
N GLU A 110 3.61 -1.53 -5.20
CA GLU A 110 3.02 -2.77 -5.72
C GLU A 110 1.60 -2.56 -6.28
N LEU A 111 0.79 -1.72 -5.62
CA LEU A 111 -0.53 -1.35 -6.10
C LEU A 111 -0.47 -0.55 -7.39
N SER A 112 0.48 0.37 -7.54
CA SER A 112 0.68 1.12 -8.79
C SER A 112 1.01 0.20 -9.97
N GLU A 113 1.78 -0.86 -9.74
CA GLU A 113 2.00 -1.89 -10.76
C GLU A 113 0.71 -2.61 -11.14
N GLN A 114 -0.14 -2.95 -10.15
CA GLN A 114 -1.43 -3.59 -10.41
C GLN A 114 -2.37 -2.67 -11.21
N SER A 115 -2.38 -1.37 -10.91
CA SER A 115 -3.15 -0.38 -11.68
C SER A 115 -2.66 -0.34 -13.13
N ARG A 116 -1.35 -0.22 -13.36
CA ARG A 116 -0.75 -0.22 -14.71
C ARG A 116 -1.06 -1.51 -15.48
N ALA A 117 -1.11 -2.66 -14.80
CA ALA A 117 -1.48 -3.94 -15.39
C ALA A 117 -2.99 -4.05 -15.73
N GLY A 118 -3.79 -3.02 -15.44
CA GLY A 118 -5.23 -2.98 -15.70
C GLY A 118 -6.06 -3.79 -14.70
N LYS A 119 -5.47 -4.22 -13.58
CA LYS A 119 -6.16 -5.01 -12.55
C LYS A 119 -6.88 -4.06 -11.59
N LYS A 120 -8.22 -4.00 -11.70
CA LYS A 120 -9.14 -3.22 -10.84
C LYS A 120 -8.67 -1.79 -10.55
N THR A 121 -8.59 -1.02 -11.62
CA THR A 121 -8.02 0.33 -11.69
C THR A 121 -8.68 1.34 -10.75
N LEU A 122 -10.01 1.48 -10.73
CA LEU A 122 -10.66 2.63 -10.05
C LEU A 122 -10.37 2.76 -8.55
N ALA A 123 -10.39 1.67 -7.79
CA ALA A 123 -10.15 1.73 -6.34
C ALA A 123 -8.67 2.00 -6.02
N ILE A 124 -7.77 1.42 -6.82
CA ILE A 124 -6.33 1.63 -6.70
C ILE A 124 -5.98 3.06 -7.11
N ASP A 125 -6.51 3.53 -8.24
CA ASP A 125 -6.27 4.86 -8.77
C ASP A 125 -6.72 5.93 -7.77
N PHE A 126 -7.89 5.74 -7.13
CA PHE A 126 -8.35 6.65 -6.08
C PHE A 126 -7.44 6.65 -4.85
N LEU A 127 -6.94 5.48 -4.44
CA LEU A 127 -5.99 5.37 -3.32
C LEU A 127 -4.67 6.05 -3.65
N LEU A 128 -4.10 5.81 -4.84
CA LEU A 128 -2.86 6.43 -5.29
C LEU A 128 -3.02 7.93 -5.42
N ASP A 129 -4.15 8.39 -5.96
CA ASP A 129 -4.51 9.81 -6.05
C ASP A 129 -4.51 10.49 -4.67
N SER A 130 -5.05 9.80 -3.67
CA SER A 130 -5.08 10.26 -2.28
C SER A 130 -3.72 10.14 -1.57
N ALA A 131 -2.86 9.24 -2.04
CA ALA A 131 -1.54 8.99 -1.46
C ALA A 131 -0.49 9.99 -1.93
N ILE A 132 -0.50 10.42 -3.20
CA ILE A 132 0.53 11.30 -3.78
C ILE A 132 0.80 12.55 -2.92
N PRO A 133 -0.21 13.35 -2.51
CA PRO A 133 0.03 14.52 -1.65
C PRO A 133 0.75 14.17 -0.34
N LYS A 134 0.42 13.01 0.24
CA LYS A 134 1.00 12.54 1.50
C LYS A 134 2.42 12.05 1.31
N ILE A 135 2.71 11.35 0.22
CA ILE A 135 4.07 10.91 -0.12
C ILE A 135 4.96 12.13 -0.35
N VAL A 136 4.48 13.13 -1.09
CA VAL A 136 5.18 14.41 -1.28
C VAL A 136 5.47 15.08 0.06
N GLU A 137 4.53 15.08 1.00
CA GLU A 137 4.75 15.61 2.35
C GLU A 137 5.86 14.85 3.09
N VAL A 138 5.84 13.51 3.08
CA VAL A 138 6.90 12.69 3.71
C VAL A 138 8.26 12.94 3.07
N ALA A 139 8.32 13.01 1.74
CA ALA A 139 9.54 13.27 0.99
C ALA A 139 10.10 14.67 1.30
N ALA A 140 9.29 15.72 1.12
CA ALA A 140 9.71 17.11 1.24
C ALA A 140 10.01 17.54 2.69
N ASN A 141 9.24 17.05 3.68
CA ASN A 141 9.42 17.47 5.07
C ASN A 141 10.44 16.62 5.85
N GLY A 142 10.71 15.40 5.41
CA GLY A 142 11.62 14.47 6.06
C GLY A 142 13.07 14.50 5.55
N GLU A 143 13.50 15.58 4.88
CA GLU A 143 14.79 15.70 4.18
C GLU A 143 15.96 15.01 4.92
N GLY A 144 16.59 14.04 4.25
CA GLY A 144 17.74 13.28 4.78
C GLY A 144 17.39 12.04 5.63
N THR A 145 16.12 11.82 5.99
CA THR A 145 15.70 10.60 6.69
C THR A 145 15.61 9.40 5.73
N ALA A 146 15.61 8.17 6.29
CA ALA A 146 15.38 6.96 5.49
C ALA A 146 13.98 6.94 4.87
N SER A 147 12.96 7.40 5.61
CA SER A 147 11.57 7.47 5.13
C SER A 147 11.38 8.50 4.02
N SER A 148 12.05 9.67 4.08
CA SER A 148 12.00 10.67 3.01
C SER A 148 12.63 10.15 1.72
N ARG A 149 13.84 9.55 1.78
CA ARG A 149 14.47 8.94 0.59
C ARG A 149 13.65 7.81 0.00
N GLN A 150 13.02 7.00 0.85
CA GLN A 150 12.08 5.97 0.38
C GLN A 150 10.86 6.63 -0.27
N ALA A 151 10.28 7.67 0.33
CA ALA A 151 9.12 8.36 -0.23
C ALA A 151 9.42 8.99 -1.60
N GLU A 152 10.61 9.55 -1.79
CA GLU A 152 11.08 10.04 -3.09
C GLU A 152 11.10 8.91 -4.13
N THR A 153 11.78 7.80 -3.81
CA THR A 153 11.89 6.63 -4.69
C THR A 153 10.50 6.06 -5.02
N SER A 154 9.65 5.91 -4.01
CA SER A 154 8.29 5.39 -4.17
C SER A 154 7.40 6.33 -4.98
N LEU A 155 7.56 7.65 -4.82
CA LEU A 155 6.83 8.61 -5.63
C LEU A 155 7.23 8.46 -7.09
N GLU A 156 8.52 8.49 -7.42
CA GLU A 156 9.00 8.31 -8.79
C GLU A 156 8.43 7.03 -9.42
N PHE A 157 8.47 5.93 -8.68
CA PHE A 157 7.94 4.65 -9.11
C PHE A 157 6.42 4.70 -9.38
N ILE A 158 5.65 5.26 -8.45
CA ILE A 158 4.19 5.39 -8.59
C ILE A 158 3.84 6.29 -9.78
N LEU A 159 4.51 7.43 -9.93
CA LEU A 159 4.25 8.37 -11.03
C LEU A 159 4.53 7.72 -12.40
N GLN A 160 5.54 6.85 -12.52
CA GLN A 160 5.81 6.11 -13.76
C GLN A 160 4.72 5.09 -14.13
N ASN A 161 3.92 4.64 -13.16
CA ASN A 161 2.86 3.68 -13.37
C ASN A 161 1.46 4.31 -13.54
N LEU A 162 1.34 5.63 -13.35
CA LEU A 162 0.11 6.37 -13.51
C LEU A 162 0.01 7.06 -14.88
N PRO A 163 -1.21 7.36 -15.35
CA PRO A 163 -1.40 8.22 -16.52
C PRO A 163 -0.68 9.58 -16.36
N PRO A 164 0.11 10.04 -17.36
CA PRO A 164 0.90 11.27 -17.24
C PRO A 164 0.08 12.53 -16.93
N ASP A 165 -1.15 12.62 -17.43
CA ASP A 165 -2.08 13.72 -17.18
C ASP A 165 -2.48 13.79 -15.70
N LEU A 166 -2.73 12.65 -15.06
CA LEU A 166 -3.02 12.56 -13.64
C LEU A 166 -1.80 13.01 -12.82
N VAL A 167 -0.62 12.52 -13.18
CA VAL A 167 0.66 12.88 -12.53
C VAL A 167 0.88 14.40 -12.56
N VAL A 168 0.80 15.00 -13.75
CA VAL A 168 1.02 16.45 -13.92
C VAL A 168 -0.04 17.24 -13.16
N SER A 169 -1.31 16.83 -13.21
CA SER A 169 -2.39 17.50 -12.48
C SER A 169 -2.11 17.53 -10.97
N LYS A 170 -1.71 16.39 -10.38
CA LYS A 170 -1.50 16.29 -8.93
C LYS A 170 -0.29 17.09 -8.46
N LEU A 171 0.81 17.02 -9.19
CA LEU A 171 1.98 17.84 -8.87
C LEU A 171 1.67 19.34 -9.04
N CYS A 172 0.85 19.72 -10.02
CA CYS A 172 0.36 21.10 -10.16
C CYS A 172 -0.55 21.54 -8.99
N ASP A 173 -1.47 20.68 -8.54
CA ASP A 173 -2.31 20.98 -7.37
C ASP A 173 -1.45 21.24 -6.12
N MET A 174 -0.42 20.42 -5.90
CA MET A 174 0.54 20.60 -4.81
C MET A 174 1.40 21.86 -4.96
N MET A 175 1.75 22.26 -6.19
CA MET A 175 2.42 23.54 -6.47
C MET A 175 1.58 24.75 -6.07
N ILE A 176 0.26 24.63 -6.08
CA ILE A 176 -0.66 25.71 -5.71
C ILE A 176 -0.91 25.68 -4.20
N LEU A 177 -1.28 24.51 -3.67
CA LEU A 177 -1.85 24.34 -2.33
C LEU A 177 -0.81 23.97 -1.26
N GLY A 178 0.34 23.42 -1.64
CA GLY A 178 1.36 22.94 -0.73
C GLY A 178 2.14 24.04 0.00
N ASP A 179 2.90 23.65 1.01
CA ASP A 179 3.89 24.52 1.65
C ASP A 179 5.10 24.78 0.74
N ASN A 180 6.04 25.62 1.17
CA ASN A 180 7.20 25.98 0.34
C ASN A 180 8.11 24.79 0.00
N LYS A 181 8.21 23.80 0.89
CA LYS A 181 9.04 22.61 0.65
C LYS A 181 8.36 21.68 -0.34
N GLN A 182 7.08 21.43 -0.16
CA GLN A 182 6.26 20.65 -1.09
C GLN A 182 6.23 21.30 -2.48
N LYS A 183 6.12 22.63 -2.55
CA LYS A 183 6.22 23.39 -3.80
C LYS A 183 7.58 23.22 -4.47
N ALA A 184 8.68 23.42 -3.75
CA ALA A 184 10.02 23.23 -4.32
C ALA A 184 10.19 21.80 -4.85
N PHE A 185 9.77 20.81 -4.06
CA PHE A 185 9.81 19.40 -4.42
C PHE A 185 9.00 19.07 -5.68
N CYS A 186 7.75 19.53 -5.76
CA CYS A 186 6.90 19.31 -6.94
C CYS A 186 7.43 20.05 -8.18
N ALA A 187 8.00 21.25 -8.02
CA ALA A 187 8.61 21.99 -9.12
C ALA A 187 9.78 21.21 -9.74
N GLU A 188 10.65 20.63 -8.91
CA GLU A 188 11.77 19.80 -9.38
C GLU A 188 11.29 18.57 -10.16
N HIS A 189 10.28 17.86 -9.65
CA HIS A 189 9.72 16.69 -10.31
C HIS A 189 9.03 17.04 -11.64
N LEU A 190 8.24 18.11 -11.68
CA LEU A 190 7.62 18.61 -12.92
C LEU A 190 8.66 19.02 -13.96
N LEU A 191 9.73 19.70 -13.54
CA LEU A 191 10.84 20.03 -14.44
C LEU A 191 11.55 18.78 -14.96
N GLY A 192 11.66 17.74 -14.15
CA GLY A 192 12.17 16.43 -14.57
C GLY A 192 11.34 15.83 -15.71
N ILE A 193 10.01 15.76 -15.52
CA ILE A 193 9.07 15.24 -16.52
C ILE A 193 9.15 16.03 -17.84
N LEU A 194 9.14 17.36 -17.76
CA LEU A 194 9.20 18.22 -18.95
C LEU A 194 10.50 18.07 -19.74
N ARG A 195 11.61 17.74 -19.08
CA ARG A 195 12.91 17.54 -19.74
C ARG A 195 12.95 16.21 -20.49
N THR A 196 12.35 15.16 -19.96
CA THR A 196 12.34 13.84 -20.60
C THR A 196 11.50 13.82 -21.87
N ASP A 197 10.39 14.55 -21.92
CA ASP A 197 9.51 14.64 -23.11
C ASP A 197 10.09 15.47 -24.27
N THR A 198 11.18 16.21 -24.05
CA THR A 198 11.85 17.02 -25.08
C THR A 198 13.04 16.34 -25.78
N SER A 199 13.27 15.05 -25.49
CA SER A 199 14.37 14.22 -26.02
C SER A 199 13.87 13.16 -26.99
#